data_AF-A0A376UCV1-F1
#
_entry.id   AF-A0A376UCV1-F1
#
_cell.length_a   1.000
_cell.length_b   1.000
_cell.length_c   1.000
_cell.angle_alpha   90.00
_cell.angle_beta   90.00
_cell.angle_gamma   90.00
#
_symmetry.space_group_name_H-M   'P 1'
#
loop_
_entity.id
_entity.type
_entity.pdbx_description
1 polymer ?
#
loop_
_entity_poly.entity_id
_entity_poly.type
_entity_poly.pdbx_seq_one_letter_code
_entity_poly.pdbx_strand_id
1 'polypeptide(L)'
;MMLTLLLLCWVLFPWKGAAIPYGGANTGVETAAGVELSGAVYRLSDGAGVQTRAVGTGDCGAGFALLARRVVLSVDWTLLLVFMAMFIDVHLLTQLPALQGVLGNVSHLSEPGLWLTAIGLSQVISNVPSTILLLNYVPPSLLLVWAVNVGGFGLLPGSLANLIALRMANDRRIWWRFHLYSIPMLLWAALVGYVLLVILPAN
;
A
#
# COMPACT_ATOMS: atom_id res chain seq x y z
N MET A 1 -16.77 5.03 5.80
CA MET A 1 -15.35 4.86 5.44
C MET A 1 -14.88 3.42 5.48
N MET A 2 -14.71 2.78 6.64
CA MET A 2 -14.30 1.35 6.66
C MET A 2 -15.37 0.44 6.02
N LEU A 3 -16.66 0.67 6.30
CA LEU A 3 -17.78 -0.01 5.65
C LEU A 3 -17.89 0.31 4.15
N THR A 4 -17.54 1.53 3.72
CA THR A 4 -17.58 1.92 2.30
C THR A 4 -16.41 1.33 1.54
N LEU A 5 -15.20 1.24 2.12
CA LEU A 5 -14.08 0.50 1.55
C LEU A 5 -14.36 -1.00 1.52
N LEU A 6 -14.98 -1.56 2.56
CA LEU A 6 -15.40 -2.97 2.57
C LEU A 6 -16.50 -3.25 1.55
N LEU A 7 -17.48 -2.35 1.38
CA LEU A 7 -18.53 -2.43 0.35
C LEU A 7 -17.97 -2.19 -1.04
N LEU A 8 -17.05 -1.23 -1.22
CA LEU A 8 -16.36 -0.96 -2.47
C LEU A 8 -15.45 -2.14 -2.82
N CYS A 9 -14.79 -2.75 -1.84
CA CYS A 9 -14.09 -4.01 -2.01
C CYS A 9 -15.08 -5.13 -2.38
N TRP A 10 -16.24 -5.22 -1.74
CA TRP A 10 -17.25 -6.23 -2.08
C TRP A 10 -17.81 -6.05 -3.50
N VAL A 11 -18.01 -4.82 -3.95
CA VAL A 11 -18.62 -4.44 -5.24
C VAL A 11 -17.60 -4.43 -6.39
N LEU A 12 -16.38 -3.96 -6.16
CA LEU A 12 -15.28 -3.96 -7.14
C LEU A 12 -14.52 -5.29 -7.19
N PHE A 13 -14.63 -6.11 -6.14
CA PHE A 13 -14.13 -7.48 -6.08
C PHE A 13 -15.30 -8.47 -5.95
N PRO A 14 -16.25 -8.51 -6.92
CA PRO A 14 -17.22 -9.58 -6.93
C PRO A 14 -16.43 -10.87 -7.11
N TRP A 15 -16.56 -11.79 -6.15
CA TRP A 15 -15.87 -13.06 -6.12
C TRP A 15 -16.14 -13.85 -7.41
N LYS A 16 -15.30 -13.62 -8.41
CA LYS A 16 -15.15 -14.46 -9.58
C LYS A 16 -13.90 -15.25 -9.26
N GLY A 17 -14.06 -16.53 -8.94
CA GLY A 17 -12.99 -17.47 -8.57
C GLY A 17 -11.98 -17.76 -9.69
N ALA A 18 -11.65 -16.76 -10.51
CA ALA A 18 -10.51 -16.81 -11.38
C ALA A 18 -9.26 -16.72 -10.51
N ALA A 19 -8.72 -17.88 -10.15
CA ALA A 19 -7.32 -17.99 -9.78
C ALA A 19 -6.51 -17.17 -10.79
N ILE A 20 -5.72 -16.21 -10.31
CA ILE A 20 -4.70 -15.59 -11.15
C ILE A 20 -3.89 -16.76 -11.69
N PRO A 21 -3.85 -17.01 -13.02
CA PRO A 21 -3.10 -18.12 -13.54
C PRO A 21 -1.63 -17.82 -13.27
N TYR A 22 -1.08 -18.34 -12.19
CA TYR A 22 0.36 -18.51 -12.02
C TYR A 22 0.79 -19.69 -12.88
N GLY A 23 0.66 -19.50 -14.19
CA GLY A 23 1.16 -20.40 -15.21
C GLY A 23 2.55 -19.93 -15.61
N GLY A 24 3.57 -20.61 -15.09
CA GLY A 24 4.91 -20.55 -15.66
C GLY A 24 4.85 -20.97 -17.13
N ALA A 25 5.06 -20.01 -18.01
CA ALA A 25 5.35 -20.27 -19.41
C ALA A 25 6.40 -19.25 -19.84
N ASN A 26 7.67 -19.62 -19.69
CA ASN A 26 8.82 -19.22 -20.51
C ASN A 26 8.67 -17.98 -21.42
N THR A 27 8.40 -16.79 -20.88
CA THR A 27 8.38 -15.50 -21.61
C THR A 27 9.51 -14.57 -21.16
N GLY A 28 10.61 -15.12 -20.62
CA GLY A 28 11.77 -14.34 -20.18
C GLY A 28 12.47 -13.57 -21.30
N VAL A 29 12.28 -13.97 -22.57
CA VAL A 29 12.90 -13.32 -23.74
C VAL A 29 12.09 -12.12 -24.23
N GLU A 30 10.75 -12.18 -24.20
CA GLU A 30 9.89 -11.06 -24.65
C GLU A 30 9.82 -9.92 -23.63
N THR A 31 9.87 -10.23 -22.32
CA THR A 31 9.84 -9.20 -21.27
C THR A 31 11.16 -8.45 -21.14
N ALA A 32 12.30 -9.14 -21.27
CA ALA A 32 13.62 -8.49 -21.27
C ALA A 32 13.77 -7.55 -22.48
N ALA A 33 13.40 -8.02 -23.68
CA ALA A 33 13.47 -7.21 -24.90
C ALA A 33 12.55 -5.97 -24.85
N GLY A 34 11.33 -6.10 -24.33
CA GLY A 34 10.40 -4.97 -24.20
C GLY A 34 10.87 -3.89 -23.20
N VAL A 35 11.47 -4.32 -22.08
CA VAL A 35 12.04 -3.40 -21.07
C VAL A 35 13.31 -2.73 -21.60
N GLU A 36 14.20 -3.47 -22.27
CA GLU A 36 15.40 -2.91 -22.89
C GLU A 36 15.09 -1.91 -24.01
N LEU A 37 14.08 -2.20 -24.84
CA LEU A 37 13.65 -1.31 -25.92
C LEU A 37 12.96 -0.04 -25.39
N SER A 38 12.12 -0.16 -24.35
CA SER A 38 11.54 1.01 -23.67
C SER A 38 12.62 1.88 -23.02
N GLY A 39 13.65 1.26 -22.44
CA GLY A 39 14.83 1.96 -21.93
C GLY A 39 15.67 2.61 -23.04
N ALA A 40 15.74 2.00 -24.23
CA ALA A 40 16.41 2.59 -25.39
C ALA A 40 15.65 3.79 -25.96
N VAL A 41 14.31 3.74 -26.02
CA VAL A 41 13.46 4.88 -26.40
C VAL A 41 13.63 6.04 -25.41
N TYR A 42 13.67 5.76 -24.11
CA TYR A 42 13.94 6.78 -23.09
C TYR A 42 15.31 7.44 -23.28
N ARG A 43 16.37 6.65 -23.49
CA ARG A 43 17.73 7.16 -23.74
C ARG A 43 17.85 7.97 -25.03
N LEU A 44 17.08 7.62 -26.06
CA LEU A 44 17.01 8.38 -27.32
C LEU A 44 16.27 9.72 -27.15
N SER A 45 15.15 9.75 -26.41
CA SER A 45 14.43 11.00 -26.11
C SER A 45 15.27 11.94 -25.22
N ASP A 46 16.03 11.42 -24.27
CA ASP A 46 16.94 12.20 -23.41
C ASP A 46 18.14 12.76 -24.22
N GLY A 47 18.74 11.94 -25.09
CA GLY A 47 19.83 12.36 -25.98
C GLY A 47 19.43 13.37 -27.06
N ALA A 48 18.14 13.46 -27.40
CA ALA A 48 17.60 14.44 -28.35
C ALA A 48 17.37 15.84 -27.74
N GLY A 49 17.70 16.05 -26.46
CA GLY A 49 17.60 17.37 -25.81
C GLY A 49 16.18 17.77 -25.41
N VAL A 50 15.24 16.83 -25.36
CA VAL A 50 13.84 17.06 -24.96
C VAL A 50 13.76 17.13 -23.43
N GLN A 51 14.23 18.25 -22.84
CA GLN A 51 14.30 18.48 -21.39
C GLN A 51 12.95 18.81 -20.72
N THR A 52 11.82 18.30 -21.23
CA THR A 52 10.52 18.46 -20.57
C THR A 52 10.15 17.17 -19.85
N ARG A 53 10.15 17.19 -18.51
CA ARG A 53 9.74 16.07 -17.62
C ARG A 53 8.45 15.35 -18.05
N ALA A 54 7.52 16.09 -18.66
CA ALA A 54 6.25 15.57 -19.15
C ALA A 54 6.40 14.70 -20.42
N VAL A 55 7.32 15.03 -21.33
CA VAL A 55 7.49 14.31 -22.61
C VAL A 55 8.18 12.97 -22.38
N GLY A 56 9.20 12.92 -21.51
CA GLY A 56 9.87 11.66 -21.15
C GLY A 56 8.93 10.64 -20.47
N THR A 57 7.94 11.13 -19.69
CA THR A 57 6.93 10.26 -19.05
C THR A 57 5.92 9.72 -20.07
N GLY A 58 5.51 10.57 -21.02
CA GLY A 58 4.59 10.20 -22.10
C GLY A 58 5.19 9.16 -23.06
N ASP A 59 6.45 9.34 -23.44
CA ASP A 59 7.15 8.43 -24.36
C ASP A 59 7.39 7.05 -23.74
N CYS A 60 7.77 7.01 -22.45
CA CYS A 60 7.91 5.74 -21.72
C CYS A 60 6.57 5.03 -21.59
N GLY A 61 5.51 5.77 -21.23
CA GLY A 61 4.16 5.21 -21.11
C GLY A 61 3.63 4.67 -22.43
N ALA A 62 3.81 5.41 -23.52
CA ALA A 62 3.42 4.98 -24.87
C ALA A 62 4.27 3.80 -25.37
N GLY A 63 5.58 3.83 -25.14
CA GLY A 63 6.49 2.73 -25.47
C GLY A 63 6.10 1.45 -24.74
N PHE A 64 5.83 1.52 -23.44
CA PHE A 64 5.40 0.38 -22.65
C PHE A 64 4.00 -0.11 -23.05
N ALA A 65 3.07 0.80 -23.35
CA ALA A 65 1.72 0.45 -23.80
C ALA A 65 1.69 -0.22 -25.18
N LEU A 66 2.58 0.19 -26.09
CA LEU A 66 2.68 -0.36 -27.44
C LEU A 66 3.50 -1.66 -27.48
N LEU A 67 4.66 -1.69 -26.82
CA LEU A 67 5.63 -2.78 -26.90
C LEU A 67 5.38 -3.87 -25.85
N ALA A 68 4.94 -3.47 -24.66
CA ALA A 68 4.66 -4.36 -23.54
C ALA A 68 3.15 -4.42 -23.23
N ARG A 69 2.30 -4.33 -24.26
CA ARG A 69 0.82 -4.34 -24.14
C ARG A 69 0.31 -5.52 -23.30
N ARG A 70 0.92 -6.70 -23.44
CA ARG A 70 0.59 -7.89 -22.62
C ARG A 70 0.85 -7.65 -21.13
N VAL A 71 1.94 -6.97 -20.79
CA VAL A 71 2.29 -6.63 -19.40
C VAL A 71 1.28 -5.64 -18.84
N VAL A 72 0.97 -4.57 -19.59
CA VAL A 72 -0.03 -3.55 -19.20
C VAL A 72 -1.41 -4.18 -18.98
N LEU A 73 -1.83 -5.11 -19.84
CA LEU A 73 -3.09 -5.83 -19.69
C LEU A 73 -3.09 -6.84 -18.53
N SER A 74 -1.92 -7.33 -18.10
CA SER A 74 -1.77 -8.26 -16.97
C SER A 74 -1.75 -7.57 -15.61
N VAL A 75 -1.68 -6.24 -15.56
CA VAL A 75 -1.74 -5.46 -14.32
C VAL A 75 -3.09 -5.66 -13.64
N ASP A 76 -3.07 -5.78 -12.31
CA ASP A 76 -4.28 -5.78 -11.50
C ASP A 76 -4.87 -4.38 -11.36
N TRP A 77 -5.58 -3.93 -12.40
CA TRP A 77 -6.21 -2.61 -12.45
C TRP A 77 -7.22 -2.38 -11.31
N THR A 78 -7.85 -3.44 -10.80
CA THR A 78 -8.76 -3.36 -9.65
C THR A 78 -8.00 -2.97 -8.38
N LEU A 79 -6.85 -3.60 -8.11
CA LEU A 79 -6.00 -3.24 -6.98
C LEU A 79 -5.46 -1.81 -7.10
N LEU A 80 -5.10 -1.39 -8.31
CA LEU A 80 -4.62 -0.03 -8.58
C LEU A 80 -5.73 1.01 -8.33
N LEU A 81 -6.97 0.72 -8.72
CA LEU A 81 -8.12 1.58 -8.42
C LEU A 81 -8.39 1.66 -6.91
N VAL A 82 -8.30 0.54 -6.19
CA VAL A 82 -8.47 0.51 -4.73
C VAL A 82 -7.38 1.32 -4.04
N PHE A 83 -6.15 1.27 -4.56
CA PHE A 83 -5.07 2.12 -4.09
C PHE A 83 -5.38 3.60 -4.29
N MET A 84 -5.86 4.00 -5.49
CA MET A 84 -6.30 5.39 -5.74
C MET A 84 -7.43 5.83 -4.81
N ALA A 85 -8.45 4.99 -4.60
CA ALA A 85 -9.57 5.26 -3.71
C ALA A 85 -9.09 5.49 -2.26
N MET A 86 -8.12 4.70 -1.79
CA MET A 86 -7.53 4.84 -0.46
C MET A 86 -6.84 6.22 -0.27
N PHE A 87 -6.19 6.77 -1.28
CA PHE A 87 -5.62 8.13 -1.19
C PHE A 87 -6.69 9.22 -1.17
N ILE A 88 -7.75 9.08 -1.97
CA ILE A 88 -8.87 10.02 -1.99
C ILE A 88 -9.53 10.04 -0.60
N ASP A 89 -9.78 8.86 -0.04
CA ASP A 89 -10.35 8.68 1.28
C ASP A 89 -9.51 9.37 2.36
N VAL A 90 -8.20 9.28 2.27
CA VAL A 90 -7.29 9.91 3.24
C VAL A 90 -7.21 11.41 3.07
N HIS A 91 -7.23 11.90 1.84
CA HIS A 91 -7.37 13.33 1.60
C HIS A 91 -8.66 13.86 2.22
N LEU A 92 -9.80 13.17 2.03
CA LEU A 92 -11.06 13.53 2.68
C LEU A 92 -10.97 13.50 4.21
N LEU A 93 -10.32 12.46 4.79
CA LEU A 93 -10.12 12.35 6.24
C LEU A 93 -9.34 13.54 6.81
N THR A 94 -8.28 13.99 6.13
CA THR A 94 -7.48 15.14 6.59
C THR A 94 -8.29 16.45 6.62
N GLN A 95 -9.38 16.54 5.85
CA GLN A 95 -10.25 17.71 5.82
C GLN A 95 -11.37 17.66 6.87
N LEU A 96 -11.57 16.54 7.57
CA LEU A 96 -12.63 16.42 8.57
C LEU A 96 -12.26 17.16 9.88
N PRO A 97 -13.05 18.16 10.31
CA PRO A 97 -12.75 18.94 11.52
C PRO A 97 -12.69 18.08 12.79
N ALA A 98 -13.55 17.05 12.87
CA ALA A 98 -13.56 16.10 13.99
C ALA A 98 -12.24 15.34 14.10
N LEU A 99 -11.64 14.96 12.96
CA LEU A 99 -10.37 14.25 12.95
C LEU A 99 -9.21 15.18 13.31
N GLN A 100 -9.25 16.43 12.84
CA GLN A 100 -8.27 17.46 13.20
C GLN A 100 -8.29 17.77 14.70
N GLY A 101 -9.47 17.81 15.33
CA GLY A 101 -9.60 18.02 16.78
C GLY A 101 -9.07 16.84 17.61
N VAL A 102 -9.28 15.59 17.16
CA VAL A 102 -8.79 14.39 17.85
C VAL A 102 -7.28 14.19 17.64
N LEU A 103 -6.80 14.37 16.40
CA LEU A 103 -5.40 14.15 16.04
C LEU A 103 -4.49 15.33 16.39
N GLY A 104 -5.04 16.52 16.61
CA GLY A 104 -4.29 17.69 17.07
C GLY A 104 -3.58 17.47 18.41
N ASN A 105 -4.06 16.51 19.23
CA ASN A 105 -3.43 16.15 20.50
C ASN A 105 -2.39 15.02 20.38
N VAL A 106 -2.25 14.39 19.20
CA VAL A 106 -1.34 13.24 18.99
C VAL A 106 0.12 13.67 19.12
N SER A 107 0.44 14.91 18.78
CA SER A 107 1.77 15.51 19.00
C SER A 107 2.18 15.60 20.47
N HIS A 108 1.22 15.57 21.40
CA HIS A 108 1.45 15.62 22.84
C HIS A 108 1.42 14.25 23.51
N LEU A 109 1.16 13.18 22.75
CA LEU A 109 1.17 11.82 23.31
C LEU A 109 2.59 11.40 23.69
N SER A 110 2.69 10.61 24.75
CA SER A 110 3.93 9.90 25.07
C SER A 110 4.28 8.92 23.96
N GLU A 111 5.55 8.52 23.85
CA GLU A 111 6.01 7.54 22.87
C GLU A 111 5.16 6.24 22.83
N PRO A 112 4.81 5.59 23.96
CA PRO A 112 3.88 4.45 23.94
C PRO A 112 2.48 4.83 23.43
N GLY A 113 1.99 6.03 23.74
CA GLY A 113 0.71 6.52 23.27
C GLY A 113 0.70 6.71 21.74
N LEU A 114 1.77 7.28 21.20
CA LEU A 114 1.96 7.41 19.76
C LEU A 114 2.11 6.04 19.08
N TRP A 115 2.84 5.11 19.69
CA TRP A 115 3.01 3.73 19.20
C TRP A 115 1.66 3.03 19.02
N LEU A 116 0.84 3.00 20.06
CA LEU A 116 -0.48 2.37 20.02
C LEU A 116 -1.45 3.09 19.08
N THR A 117 -1.41 4.42 19.05
CA THR A 117 -2.27 5.22 18.16
C THR A 117 -1.93 4.99 16.70
N ALA A 118 -0.65 4.95 16.35
CA ALA A 118 -0.19 4.70 14.99
C ALA A 118 -0.51 3.27 14.53
N ILE A 119 -0.34 2.27 15.40
CA ILE A 119 -0.79 0.89 15.13
C ILE A 119 -2.30 0.87 14.88
N GLY A 120 -3.09 1.47 15.76
CA GLY A 120 -4.55 1.49 15.66
C GLY A 120 -5.06 2.18 14.40
N LEU A 121 -4.49 3.33 14.06
CA LEU A 121 -4.81 4.03 12.81
C LEU A 121 -4.46 3.19 11.59
N SER A 122 -3.27 2.58 11.57
CA SER A 122 -2.84 1.73 10.47
C SER A 122 -3.75 0.53 10.27
N GLN A 123 -4.35 -0.04 11.33
CA GLN A 123 -5.29 -1.15 11.24
C GLN A 123 -6.60 -0.76 10.55
N VAL A 124 -7.06 0.47 10.78
CA VAL A 124 -8.37 0.96 10.33
C VAL A 124 -8.29 1.60 8.94
N ILE A 125 -7.22 2.35 8.67
CA ILE A 125 -7.07 3.13 7.44
C ILE A 125 -6.14 2.43 6.43
N SER A 126 -5.11 1.73 6.91
CA SER A 126 -3.96 1.14 6.19
C SER A 126 -2.63 1.82 6.54
N ASN A 127 -1.53 1.07 6.43
CA ASN A 127 -0.18 1.53 6.76
C ASN A 127 0.25 2.81 6.01
N VAL A 128 0.13 2.84 4.69
CA VAL A 128 0.60 3.97 3.86
C VAL A 128 -0.18 5.25 4.17
N PRO A 129 -1.51 5.27 4.15
CA PRO A 129 -2.22 6.52 4.40
C PRO A 129 -2.22 6.97 5.85
N SER A 130 -2.19 6.05 6.83
CA SER A 130 -1.99 6.43 8.23
C SER A 130 -0.66 7.13 8.45
N THR A 131 0.39 6.72 7.73
CA THR A 131 1.68 7.41 7.75
C THR A 131 1.54 8.84 7.24
N ILE A 132 0.93 9.03 6.07
CA ILE A 132 0.72 10.36 5.48
C ILE A 132 -0.10 11.24 6.41
N LEU A 133 -1.17 10.71 6.99
CA LEU A 133 -2.04 11.41 7.93
C LEU A 133 -1.27 11.86 9.18
N LEU A 134 -0.53 10.96 9.83
CA LEU A 134 0.20 11.26 11.07
C LEU A 134 1.38 12.21 10.86
N LEU A 135 2.01 12.19 9.69
CA LEU A 135 3.10 13.12 9.33
C LEU A 135 2.64 14.58 9.23
N ASN A 136 1.33 14.86 9.19
CA ASN A 136 0.82 16.23 9.30
C ASN A 136 0.83 16.77 10.74
N TYR A 137 0.97 15.89 11.74
CA TYR A 137 0.87 16.24 13.16
C TYR A 137 2.14 15.94 13.96
N VAL A 138 2.91 14.92 13.56
CA VAL A 138 4.09 14.43 14.28
C VAL A 138 5.28 14.38 13.33
N PRO A 139 6.50 14.75 13.77
CA PRO A 139 7.68 14.64 12.92
C PRO A 139 7.96 13.17 12.51
N PRO A 140 8.59 12.96 11.34
CA PRO A 140 9.05 11.64 10.93
C PRO A 140 10.01 11.06 11.98
N SER A 141 9.70 9.88 12.51
CA SER A 141 10.52 9.20 13.52
C SER A 141 10.55 7.69 13.27
N LEU A 142 11.58 7.02 13.79
CA LEU A 142 11.70 5.56 13.72
C LEU A 142 10.49 4.88 14.37
N LEU A 143 10.00 5.44 15.48
CA LEU A 143 8.79 5.01 16.18
C LEU A 143 7.58 5.01 15.26
N LEU A 144 7.35 6.11 14.54
CA LEU A 144 6.22 6.20 13.63
C LEU A 144 6.31 5.15 12.53
N VAL A 145 7.49 4.99 11.91
CA VAL A 145 7.73 4.02 10.83
C VAL A 145 7.50 2.58 11.32
N TRP A 146 7.97 2.24 12.50
CA TRP A 146 7.78 0.90 13.05
C TRP A 146 6.32 0.66 13.44
N ALA A 147 5.68 1.62 14.10
CA ALA A 147 4.30 1.50 14.58
C ALA A 147 3.31 1.28 13.43
N VAL A 148 3.38 2.11 12.37
CA VAL A 148 2.48 1.97 11.21
C VAL A 148 2.73 0.66 10.45
N ASN A 149 3.96 0.16 10.37
CA ASN A 149 4.23 -1.13 9.73
C ASN A 149 3.74 -2.31 10.56
N VAL A 150 3.93 -2.27 11.88
CA VAL A 150 3.37 -3.27 12.80
C VAL A 150 1.85 -3.27 12.71
N GLY A 151 1.23 -2.10 12.63
CA GLY A 151 -0.19 -1.94 12.37
C GLY A 151 -0.67 -2.49 11.03
N GLY A 152 0.22 -2.90 10.13
CA GLY A 152 -0.14 -3.61 8.90
C GLY A 152 -0.50 -5.08 9.10
N PHE A 153 -0.13 -5.72 10.21
CA PHE A 153 -0.28 -7.18 10.36
C PHE A 153 -1.70 -7.66 10.69
N GLY A 154 -2.57 -6.84 11.27
CA GLY A 154 -3.79 -7.33 11.90
C GLY A 154 -4.98 -7.46 10.96
N LEU A 155 -5.72 -6.37 10.75
CA LEU A 155 -6.94 -6.38 9.95
C LEU A 155 -6.63 -6.36 8.44
N LEU A 156 -7.60 -6.83 7.65
CA LEU A 156 -7.52 -6.86 6.19
C LEU A 156 -7.32 -5.48 5.56
N PRO A 157 -8.06 -4.43 5.97
CA PRO A 157 -7.77 -3.06 5.51
C PRO A 157 -6.43 -2.53 6.04
N GLY A 158 -5.81 -3.19 7.04
CA GLY A 158 -4.60 -2.70 7.70
C GLY A 158 -3.37 -2.61 6.78
N SER A 159 -3.34 -3.40 5.70
CA SER A 159 -2.28 -3.33 4.70
C SER A 159 -2.76 -3.86 3.34
N LEU A 160 -2.24 -3.28 2.26
CA LEU A 160 -2.48 -3.79 0.90
C LEU A 160 -1.95 -5.22 0.72
N ALA A 161 -0.87 -5.59 1.44
CA ALA A 161 -0.35 -6.94 1.41
C ALA A 161 -1.40 -7.97 1.88
N ASN A 162 -2.25 -7.60 2.83
CA ASN A 162 -3.30 -8.47 3.35
C ASN A 162 -4.41 -8.68 2.31
N LEU A 163 -4.75 -7.63 1.56
CA LEU A 163 -5.71 -7.71 0.45
C LEU A 163 -5.17 -8.57 -0.71
N ILE A 164 -3.86 -8.47 -1.01
CA ILE A 164 -3.21 -9.31 -2.02
C ILE A 164 -3.19 -10.78 -1.56
N ALA A 165 -2.85 -11.05 -0.31
CA ALA A 165 -2.82 -12.41 0.25
C ALA A 165 -4.19 -13.09 0.18
N LEU A 166 -5.28 -12.36 0.48
CA LEU A 166 -6.64 -12.86 0.27
C LEU A 166 -6.90 -13.24 -1.19
N ARG A 167 -6.46 -12.38 -2.12
CA ARG A 167 -6.66 -12.60 -3.56
C ARG A 167 -5.95 -13.85 -4.05
N MET A 168 -4.74 -14.10 -3.55
CA MET A 168 -3.96 -15.30 -3.91
C MET A 168 -4.59 -16.58 -3.36
N ALA A 169 -5.24 -16.50 -2.21
CA ALA A 169 -5.62 -17.70 -1.48
C ALA A 169 -7.02 -18.26 -1.86
N ASN A 170 -7.80 -17.55 -2.67
CA ASN A 170 -9.00 -18.01 -3.42
C ASN A 170 -10.03 -18.87 -2.63
N ASP A 171 -10.16 -18.70 -1.31
CA ASP A 171 -11.11 -19.42 -0.44
C ASP A 171 -11.83 -18.44 0.51
N ARG A 172 -13.16 -18.45 0.52
CA ARG A 172 -13.99 -17.57 1.35
C ARG A 172 -13.82 -17.82 2.85
N ARG A 173 -13.34 -19.00 3.27
CA ARG A 173 -13.04 -19.29 4.69
C ARG A 173 -11.74 -18.63 5.18
N ILE A 174 -10.94 -18.08 4.28
CA ILE A 174 -9.66 -17.45 4.65
C ILE A 174 -9.86 -16.16 5.42
N TRP A 175 -10.98 -15.46 5.27
CA TRP A 175 -11.26 -14.26 6.06
C TRP A 175 -11.10 -14.49 7.57
N TRP A 176 -11.66 -15.58 8.10
CA TRP A 176 -11.54 -15.93 9.52
C TRP A 176 -10.17 -16.48 9.89
N ARG A 177 -9.59 -17.34 9.03
CA ARG A 177 -8.27 -17.92 9.27
C ARG A 177 -7.18 -16.85 9.27
N PHE A 178 -7.29 -15.88 8.37
CA PHE A 178 -6.38 -14.75 8.29
C PHE A 178 -6.36 -14.01 9.63
N HIS A 179 -7.52 -13.56 10.12
CA HIS A 179 -7.63 -12.87 11.41
C HIS A 179 -7.16 -13.70 12.61
N LEU A 180 -7.37 -15.02 12.56
CA LEU A 180 -6.89 -15.93 13.60
C LEU A 180 -5.37 -15.94 13.74
N TYR A 181 -4.62 -15.82 12.63
CA TYR A 181 -3.15 -15.75 12.68
C TYR A 181 -2.62 -14.32 12.78
N SER A 182 -3.33 -13.38 12.16
CA SER A 182 -2.86 -12.01 11.97
C SER A 182 -3.00 -11.16 13.24
N ILE A 183 -4.03 -11.40 14.06
CA ILE A 183 -4.21 -10.71 15.36
C ILE A 183 -3.17 -11.14 16.40
N PRO A 184 -2.88 -12.44 16.62
CA PRO A 184 -1.76 -12.84 17.47
C PRO A 184 -0.42 -12.31 16.98
N MET A 185 -0.19 -12.31 15.67
CA MET A 185 1.02 -11.73 15.08
C MET A 185 1.11 -10.22 15.32
N LEU A 186 0.01 -9.49 15.21
CA LEU A 186 -0.05 -8.07 15.55
C LEU A 186 0.33 -7.83 17.00
N LEU A 187 -0.24 -8.57 17.94
CA LEU A 187 0.05 -8.42 19.36
C LEU A 187 1.52 -8.72 19.67
N TRP A 188 2.04 -9.81 19.09
CA TRP A 188 3.43 -10.19 19.20
C TRP A 188 4.36 -9.10 18.64
N ALA A 189 4.10 -8.62 17.42
CA ALA A 189 4.89 -7.58 16.77
C ALA A 189 4.78 -6.22 17.48
N ALA A 190 3.61 -5.89 18.03
CA ALA A 190 3.40 -4.67 18.82
C ALA A 190 4.23 -4.67 20.11
N LEU A 191 4.30 -5.82 20.78
CA LEU A 191 5.10 -5.97 22.00
C LEU A 191 6.59 -6.02 21.69
N VAL A 192 7.01 -6.98 20.85
CA VAL A 192 8.42 -7.20 20.53
C VAL A 192 9.02 -6.00 19.79
N GLY A 193 8.27 -5.41 18.86
CA GLY A 193 8.69 -4.21 18.13
C GLY A 193 8.92 -3.02 19.05
N TYR A 194 8.05 -2.80 20.03
CA TYR A 194 8.24 -1.74 21.01
C TYR A 194 9.45 -1.99 21.92
N VAL A 195 9.60 -3.22 22.42
CA VAL A 195 10.75 -3.61 23.25
C VAL A 195 12.06 -3.42 22.49
N LEU A 196 12.13 -3.88 21.24
CA LEU A 196 13.31 -3.70 20.39
C LEU A 196 13.61 -2.22 20.15
N LEU A 197 12.58 -1.41 19.91
CA LEU A 197 12.74 0.02 19.68
C LEU A 197 13.34 0.74 20.89
N VAL A 198 12.94 0.35 22.10
CA VAL A 198 13.48 0.92 23.35
C VAL A 198 14.91 0.45 23.62
N ILE A 199 15.27 -0.77 23.20
CA ILE A 199 16.61 -1.34 23.40
C ILE A 199 17.61 -0.82 22.35
N LEU A 200 17.14 -0.56 21.12
CA LEU A 200 17.98 -0.05 20.04
C LEU A 200 18.42 1.39 20.36
N PRO A 201 19.73 1.71 20.34
CA PRO A 201 20.18 3.07 20.52
C PRO A 201 19.63 3.94 19.39
N ALA A 202 18.96 5.03 19.75
CA ALA A 202 18.61 6.09 18.83
C ALA A 202 19.91 6.81 18.42
N ASN A 203 20.51 6.36 17.31
CA ASN A 203 21.62 7.05 16.66
C ASN A 203 21.13 8.30 15.92
#